data_AF-A0A9C8AD64-F1
#
_entry.id   AF-A0A9C8AD64-F1
#
_cell.length_a   1.000
_cell.length_b   1.000
_cell.length_c   1.000
_cell.angle_alpha   90.00
_cell.angle_beta   90.00
_cell.angle_gamma   90.00
#
_symmetry.space_group_name_H-M   'P 1'
#
loop_
_entity.id
_entity.type
_entity.pdbx_description
1 polymer ?
#
loop_
_entity_poly.entity_id
_entity_poly.type
_entity_poly.pdbx_seq_one_letter_code
_entity_poly.pdbx_strand_id
1 'polypeptide(L)'
;ATQHGIRSIPTLKLFRHGQMVEETTGAQSETVLREMIDRHRERPADKLRLQATAAHLAGDSAQAIALLEQAREIEPTYHPVQLELAKIMIDNQRFEEAQQLIKELPANVQAQTEVGELMAHLTFSTVAANAPPFSTLESTLANNPNDLMARYQLSALKVLEGEHEAAMAHLLELMRRDRKFEDDAGRKGLLAVWTLLGNQGPLVNRYRGKMSSLLY
;
A
#
# COMPACT_ATOMS: atom_id res chain seq x y z
N ALA A 1 -1.78 42.73 -15.81
CA ALA A 1 -2.14 41.68 -16.78
C ALA A 1 -0.91 41.17 -17.56
N THR A 2 -0.10 42.06 -18.15
CA THR A 2 1.10 41.70 -18.95
C THR A 2 2.25 41.09 -18.12
N GLN A 3 2.41 41.48 -16.84
CA GLN A 3 3.43 40.93 -15.94
C GLN A 3 3.21 39.47 -15.48
N HIS A 4 2.02 38.90 -15.69
CA HIS A 4 1.71 37.51 -15.30
C HIS A 4 1.30 36.63 -16.50
N GLY A 5 1.44 37.12 -17.74
CA GLY A 5 1.19 36.33 -18.95
C GLY A 5 -0.26 35.84 -19.11
N ILE A 6 -1.26 36.62 -18.70
CA ILE A 6 -2.68 36.25 -18.82
C ILE A 6 -3.08 36.17 -20.31
N ARG A 7 -3.45 34.98 -20.78
CA ARG A 7 -3.84 34.72 -22.19
C ARG A 7 -5.36 34.59 -22.41
N SER A 8 -6.13 34.32 -21.36
CA SER A 8 -7.59 34.14 -21.42
C SER A 8 -8.28 34.62 -20.13
N ILE A 9 -9.60 34.83 -20.14
CA ILE A 9 -10.38 35.30 -18.99
C ILE A 9 -11.59 34.37 -18.79
N PRO A 10 -11.90 33.92 -17.55
CA PRO A 10 -11.11 34.11 -16.33
C PRO A 10 -9.85 33.23 -16.31
N THR A 11 -8.76 33.72 -15.73
CA THR A 11 -7.55 32.93 -15.40
C THR A 11 -7.33 33.02 -13.90
N LEU A 12 -7.11 31.89 -13.24
CA LEU A 12 -6.82 31.81 -11.82
C LEU A 12 -5.42 31.22 -11.64
N LYS A 13 -4.56 31.92 -10.89
CA LYS A 13 -3.19 31.51 -10.57
C LYS A 13 -3.05 31.41 -9.06
N LEU A 14 -2.50 30.31 -8.58
CA LEU A 14 -2.21 30.08 -7.16
C LEU A 14 -0.71 30.27 -6.92
N PHE A 15 -0.40 31.04 -5.87
CA PHE A 15 0.97 31.32 -5.47
C PHE A 15 1.19 30.82 -4.04
N ARG A 16 2.33 30.18 -3.81
CA ARG A 16 2.80 29.77 -2.48
C ARG A 16 4.26 30.20 -2.31
N HIS A 17 4.58 30.82 -1.18
CA HIS A 17 5.91 31.39 -0.91
C HIS A 17 6.47 32.26 -2.05
N GLY A 18 5.60 33.05 -2.70
CA GLY A 18 5.98 33.94 -3.80
C GLY A 18 6.19 33.25 -5.16
N GLN A 19 6.08 31.92 -5.24
CA GLN A 19 6.17 31.16 -6.49
C GLN A 19 4.79 30.72 -6.96
N MET A 20 4.55 30.76 -8.28
CA MET A 20 3.31 30.25 -8.88
C MET A 20 3.35 28.72 -8.84
N VAL A 21 2.43 28.11 -8.12
CA VAL A 21 2.37 26.65 -7.94
C VAL A 21 1.32 25.99 -8.83
N GLU A 22 0.30 26.73 -9.27
CA GLU A 22 -0.74 26.20 -10.16
C GLU A 22 -1.44 27.32 -10.94
N GLU A 23 -1.93 27.03 -12.14
CA GLU A 23 -2.70 27.94 -12.99
C GLU A 23 -3.85 27.18 -13.67
N THR A 24 -5.04 27.78 -13.68
CA THR A 24 -6.21 27.28 -14.41
C THR A 24 -6.87 28.40 -15.21
N THR A 25 -7.46 28.05 -16.34
CA THR A 25 -8.14 28.99 -17.24
C THR A 25 -9.59 28.57 -17.46
N GLY A 26 -10.48 29.52 -17.68
CA GLY A 26 -11.90 29.29 -17.83
C GLY A 26 -12.63 29.19 -16.48
N ALA A 27 -13.97 29.21 -16.52
CA ALA A 27 -14.78 29.03 -15.32
C ALA A 27 -14.63 27.60 -14.79
N GLN A 28 -14.32 27.47 -13.51
CA GLN A 28 -14.18 26.20 -12.80
C GLN A 28 -15.32 26.05 -11.78
N SER A 29 -15.71 24.81 -11.47
CA SER A 29 -16.66 24.54 -10.39
C SER A 29 -16.03 24.78 -9.01
N GLU A 30 -16.85 24.98 -7.98
CA GLU A 30 -16.37 25.10 -6.59
C GLU A 30 -15.52 23.88 -6.18
N THR A 31 -15.95 22.67 -6.56
CA THR A 31 -15.23 21.43 -6.27
C THR A 31 -13.80 21.46 -6.80
N VAL A 32 -13.62 21.85 -8.07
CA VAL A 32 -12.29 21.92 -8.71
C VAL A 32 -11.40 22.97 -8.03
N LEU A 33 -11.97 24.13 -7.68
CA LEU A 33 -11.23 25.18 -6.98
C LEU A 33 -10.84 24.76 -5.56
N ARG A 34 -11.72 24.04 -4.85
CA ARG A 34 -11.46 23.51 -3.52
C ARG A 34 -10.35 22.47 -3.55
N GLU A 35 -10.42 21.50 -4.46
CA GLU A 35 -9.36 20.52 -4.68
C GLU A 35 -8.02 21.18 -5.01
N MET A 36 -8.05 22.24 -5.83
CA MET A 36 -6.87 23.01 -6.18
C MET A 36 -6.25 23.69 -4.95
N ILE A 37 -7.03 24.33 -4.09
CA ILE A 37 -6.51 24.94 -2.86
C ILE A 37 -6.02 23.87 -1.89
N ASP A 38 -6.77 22.77 -1.72
CA ASP A 38 -6.47 21.70 -0.79
C ASP A 38 -5.16 20.95 -1.11
N ARG A 39 -4.69 20.99 -2.37
CA ARG A 39 -3.38 20.46 -2.78
C ARG A 39 -2.19 21.26 -2.25
N HIS A 40 -2.36 22.56 -2.02
CA HIS A 40 -1.24 23.47 -1.71
C HIS A 40 -1.34 24.13 -0.34
N ARG A 41 -2.46 23.96 0.36
CA ARG A 41 -2.67 24.46 1.71
C ARG A 41 -1.77 23.73 2.71
N GLU A 42 -1.22 24.47 3.66
CA GLU A 42 -0.58 23.89 4.85
C GLU A 42 -1.65 23.28 5.76
N ARG A 43 -1.53 21.98 6.00
CA ARG A 43 -2.45 21.26 6.87
C ARG A 43 -1.90 21.23 8.29
N PRO A 44 -2.74 21.41 9.32
CA PRO A 44 -2.33 21.18 10.71
C PRO A 44 -1.70 19.79 10.91
N ALA A 45 -2.19 18.76 10.21
CA ALA A 45 -1.64 17.42 10.26
C ALA A 45 -0.22 17.31 9.68
N ASP A 46 0.19 18.17 8.73
CA ASP A 46 1.49 18.02 8.04
C ASP A 46 2.68 18.09 9.00
N LYS A 47 2.61 18.97 10.00
CA LYS A 47 3.67 19.09 11.01
C LYS A 47 3.78 17.82 11.86
N LEU A 48 2.64 17.27 12.26
CA LEU A 48 2.60 16.04 13.07
C LEU A 48 3.10 14.84 12.28
N ARG A 49 2.72 14.72 11.01
CA ARG A 49 3.22 13.68 10.10
C ARG A 49 4.74 13.74 9.92
N LEU A 50 5.29 14.94 9.71
CA LEU A 50 6.74 15.12 9.61
C LEU A 50 7.46 14.70 10.90
N GLN A 51 6.90 15.06 12.06
CA GLN A 51 7.43 14.64 13.36
C GLN A 51 7.31 13.13 13.56
N ALA A 52 6.20 12.52 13.12
CA ALA A 52 5.99 11.08 13.21
C ALA A 52 6.98 10.31 12.34
N THR A 53 7.18 10.73 11.09
CA THR A 53 8.21 10.18 10.20
C THR A 53 9.60 10.26 10.87
N ALA A 54 9.96 11.41 11.45
CA ALA A 54 11.24 11.56 12.13
C ALA A 54 11.39 10.64 13.36
N ALA A 55 10.34 10.51 14.17
CA ALA A 55 10.32 9.62 15.33
C ALA A 55 10.46 8.15 14.91
N HIS A 56 9.75 7.72 13.89
CA HIS A 56 9.82 6.35 13.38
C HIS A 56 11.21 6.02 12.82
N LEU A 57 11.82 6.93 12.06
CA LEU A 57 13.20 6.79 11.57
C LEU A 57 14.24 6.75 12.69
N ALA A 58 13.94 7.37 13.84
CA ALA A 58 14.76 7.30 15.04
C ALA A 58 14.51 6.01 15.87
N GLY A 59 13.62 5.12 15.41
CA GLY A 59 13.25 3.89 16.11
C GLY A 59 12.16 4.08 17.18
N ASP A 60 11.63 5.30 17.36
CA ASP A 60 10.53 5.57 18.29
C ASP A 60 9.18 5.48 17.57
N SER A 61 8.82 4.25 17.19
CA SER A 61 7.53 3.97 16.56
C SER A 61 6.34 4.26 17.48
N ALA A 62 6.52 4.20 18.80
CA ALA A 62 5.46 4.50 19.75
C ALA A 62 5.08 6.00 19.68
N GLN A 63 6.09 6.88 19.68
CA GLN A 63 5.88 8.31 19.47
C GLN A 63 5.31 8.60 18.08
N ALA A 64 5.81 7.94 17.03
CA ALA A 64 5.30 8.14 15.67
C ALA A 64 3.81 7.81 15.57
N ILE A 65 3.37 6.69 16.14
CA ILE A 65 1.96 6.31 16.18
C ILE A 65 1.13 7.33 16.96
N ALA A 66 1.59 7.79 18.13
CA ALA A 66 0.88 8.79 18.91
C ALA A 66 0.70 10.12 18.15
N LEU A 67 1.72 10.56 17.40
CA LEU A 67 1.67 11.78 16.59
C LEU A 67 0.70 11.64 15.41
N LEU A 68 0.66 10.48 14.75
CA LEU A 68 -0.28 10.22 13.66
C LEU A 68 -1.71 10.04 14.14
N GLU A 69 -1.91 9.48 15.33
CA GLU A 69 -3.22 9.45 15.98
C GLU A 69 -3.73 10.86 16.26
N GLN A 70 -2.89 11.74 16.80
CA GLN A 70 -3.23 13.15 16.97
C GLN A 70 -3.53 13.83 15.63
N ALA A 71 -2.76 13.54 14.58
CA ALA A 71 -3.01 14.07 13.24
C ALA A 71 -4.37 13.61 12.69
N ARG A 72 -4.74 12.34 12.95
CA ARG A 72 -6.01 11.75 12.54
C ARG A 72 -7.19 12.37 13.28
N GLU A 73 -7.04 12.70 14.55
CA GLU A 73 -8.07 13.42 15.32
C GLU A 73 -8.30 14.83 14.77
N ILE A 74 -7.24 15.53 14.35
CA ILE A 74 -7.33 16.90 13.82
C ILE A 74 -7.94 16.90 12.40
N GLU A 75 -7.55 15.94 11.55
CA GLU A 75 -8.04 15.82 10.18
C GLU A 75 -8.51 14.39 9.86
N PRO A 76 -9.68 13.96 10.36
CA PRO A 76 -10.16 12.58 10.24
C PRO A 76 -10.44 12.15 8.79
N THR A 77 -10.64 13.09 7.88
CA THR A 77 -10.86 12.83 6.45
C THR A 77 -9.59 12.93 5.61
N TYR A 78 -8.43 13.23 6.23
CA TYR A 78 -7.15 13.29 5.53
C TYR A 78 -6.45 11.93 5.53
N HIS A 79 -6.96 11.03 4.68
CA HIS A 79 -6.57 9.63 4.58
C HIS A 79 -5.06 9.30 4.47
N PRO A 80 -4.19 10.16 3.90
CA PRO A 80 -2.75 9.94 3.98
C PRO A 80 -2.21 9.73 5.40
N VAL A 81 -2.83 10.35 6.42
CA VAL A 81 -2.48 10.10 7.83
C VAL A 81 -2.78 8.66 8.22
N GLN A 82 -3.97 8.15 7.89
CA GLN A 82 -4.36 6.78 8.18
C GLN A 82 -3.47 5.76 7.45
N LEU A 83 -3.07 6.03 6.20
CA LEU A 83 -2.17 5.15 5.45
C LEU A 83 -0.77 5.10 6.06
N GLU A 84 -0.23 6.26 6.45
CA GLU A 84 1.07 6.35 7.14
C GLU A 84 1.03 5.63 8.49
N LEU A 85 -0.07 5.79 9.24
CA LEU A 85 -0.28 5.10 10.51
C LEU A 85 -0.34 3.58 10.35
N ALA A 86 -1.12 3.10 9.37
CA ALA A 86 -1.21 1.68 9.06
C ALA A 86 0.13 1.08 8.64
N LYS A 87 0.94 1.83 7.87
CA LYS A 87 2.29 1.41 7.49
C LYS A 87 3.19 1.21 8.71
N ILE A 88 3.24 2.21 9.61
CA ILE A 88 4.04 2.10 10.84
C ILE A 88 3.51 0.97 11.72
N MET A 89 2.20 0.76 11.80
CA MET A 89 1.63 -0.39 12.52
C MET A 89 2.12 -1.73 11.95
N ILE A 90 2.15 -1.89 10.62
CA ILE A 90 2.68 -3.10 9.97
C ILE A 90 4.15 -3.32 10.33
N ASP A 91 4.99 -2.28 10.23
CA ASP A 91 6.42 -2.35 10.54
C ASP A 91 6.69 -2.74 12.01
N ASN A 92 5.72 -2.47 12.90
CA ASN A 92 5.76 -2.82 14.31
C ASN A 92 4.90 -4.05 14.67
N GLN A 93 4.54 -4.87 13.69
CA GLN A 93 3.77 -6.12 13.84
C GLN A 93 2.38 -5.95 14.48
N ARG A 94 1.81 -4.73 14.45
CA ARG A 94 0.45 -4.41 14.89
C ARG A 94 -0.56 -4.67 13.75
N PHE A 95 -0.57 -5.90 13.24
CA PHE A 95 -1.26 -6.26 11.99
C PHE A 95 -2.78 -6.13 12.07
N GLU A 96 -3.40 -6.54 13.18
CA GLU A 96 -4.86 -6.44 13.37
C GLU A 96 -5.33 -4.99 13.35
N GLU A 97 -4.59 -4.11 14.02
CA GLU A 97 -4.90 -2.68 14.08
C GLU A 97 -4.72 -2.01 12.71
N ALA A 98 -3.63 -2.34 12.00
CA ALA A 98 -3.43 -1.87 10.63
C ALA A 98 -4.56 -2.33 9.69
N GLN A 99 -4.98 -3.60 9.81
CA GLN A 99 -6.06 -4.14 9.00
C GLN A 99 -7.38 -3.43 9.26
N GLN A 100 -7.71 -3.22 10.54
CA GLN A 100 -8.93 -2.53 10.94
C GLN A 100 -8.94 -1.09 10.43
N LEU A 101 -7.83 -0.37 10.58
CA LEU A 101 -7.69 0.99 10.09
C LEU A 101 -7.91 1.11 8.57
N ILE A 102 -7.34 0.19 7.78
CA ILE A 102 -7.53 0.19 6.33
C ILE A 102 -8.98 -0.14 5.95
N LYS A 103 -9.62 -1.07 6.66
CA LYS A 103 -11.04 -1.46 6.44
C LYS A 103 -12.03 -0.32 6.72
N GLU A 104 -11.68 0.60 7.61
CA GLU A 104 -12.50 1.77 7.96
C GLU A 104 -12.42 2.90 6.92
N LEU A 105 -11.46 2.85 5.99
CA LEU A 105 -11.34 3.87 4.94
C LEU A 105 -12.56 3.87 4.01
N PRO A 106 -12.95 5.01 3.44
CA PRO A 106 -14.00 5.07 2.42
C PRO A 106 -13.68 4.18 1.21
N ALA A 107 -14.71 3.61 0.57
CA ALA A 107 -14.54 2.66 -0.54
C ALA A 107 -13.72 3.23 -1.72
N ASN A 108 -13.86 4.53 -2.02
CA ASN A 108 -13.08 5.21 -3.05
C ASN A 108 -11.59 5.32 -2.70
N VAL A 109 -11.25 5.35 -1.41
CA VAL A 109 -9.86 5.34 -0.92
C VAL A 109 -9.32 3.92 -0.94
N GLN A 110 -10.11 2.94 -0.47
CA GLN A 110 -9.72 1.52 -0.53
C GLN A 110 -9.43 1.04 -1.97
N ALA A 111 -10.09 1.62 -2.97
CA ALA A 111 -9.86 1.32 -4.38
C ALA A 111 -8.56 1.89 -4.95
N GLN A 112 -7.82 2.72 -4.20
CA GLN A 112 -6.56 3.30 -4.66
C GLN A 112 -5.43 2.27 -4.67
N THR A 113 -4.53 2.40 -5.64
CA THR A 113 -3.40 1.47 -5.83
C THR A 113 -2.51 1.37 -4.59
N GLU A 114 -2.17 2.50 -3.97
CA GLU A 114 -1.36 2.54 -2.75
C GLU A 114 -1.98 1.74 -1.59
N VAL A 115 -3.31 1.76 -1.45
CA VAL A 115 -4.01 0.98 -0.42
C VAL A 115 -3.96 -0.52 -0.74
N GLY A 116 -4.10 -0.88 -2.01
CA GLY A 116 -3.91 -2.25 -2.47
C GLY A 116 -2.50 -2.78 -2.21
N GLU A 117 -1.48 -1.96 -2.45
CA GLU A 117 -0.08 -2.27 -2.14
C GLU A 117 0.13 -2.44 -0.64
N LEU A 118 -0.39 -1.52 0.17
CA LEU A 118 -0.30 -1.60 1.64
C LEU A 118 -1.00 -2.85 2.19
N MET A 119 -2.16 -3.21 1.65
CA MET A 119 -2.87 -4.45 2.01
C MET A 119 -2.10 -5.70 1.60
N ALA A 120 -1.40 -5.68 0.47
CA ALA A 120 -0.53 -6.77 0.06
C ALA A 120 0.66 -6.91 1.03
N HIS A 121 1.32 -5.79 1.38
CA HIS A 121 2.38 -5.77 2.38
C HIS A 121 1.91 -6.28 3.74
N LEU A 122 0.75 -5.83 4.23
CA LEU A 122 0.13 -6.32 5.46
C LEU A 122 -0.09 -7.84 5.41
N THR A 123 -0.64 -8.35 4.30
CA THR A 123 -0.93 -9.78 4.14
C THR A 123 0.34 -10.61 4.25
N PHE A 124 1.39 -10.27 3.51
CA PHE A 124 2.63 -11.03 3.54
C PHE A 124 3.41 -10.85 4.84
N SER A 125 3.38 -9.67 5.45
CA SER A 125 4.00 -9.43 6.77
C SER A 125 3.34 -10.26 7.87
N THR A 126 2.01 -10.36 7.85
CA THR A 126 1.24 -11.19 8.80
C THR A 126 1.64 -12.67 8.70
N VAL A 127 1.79 -13.19 7.48
CA VAL A 127 2.18 -14.59 7.24
C VAL A 127 3.64 -14.83 7.64
N ALA A 128 4.51 -13.88 7.29
CA ALA A 128 5.94 -13.95 7.57
C ALA A 128 6.28 -13.85 9.07
N ALA A 129 5.48 -13.13 9.86
CA ALA A 129 5.74 -12.94 11.29
C ALA A 129 5.82 -14.26 12.09
N ASN A 130 5.09 -15.29 11.65
CA ASN A 130 5.09 -16.62 12.27
C ASN A 130 5.92 -17.65 11.47
N ALA A 131 6.69 -17.20 10.47
CA ALA A 131 7.46 -18.08 9.60
C ALA A 131 8.80 -18.46 10.25
N PRO A 132 9.19 -19.75 10.18
CA PRO A 132 10.58 -20.15 10.42
C PRO A 132 11.54 -19.45 9.44
N PRO A 133 12.86 -19.43 9.73
CA PRO A 133 13.85 -18.93 8.79
C PRO A 133 13.79 -19.64 7.43
N PHE A 134 14.19 -18.92 6.37
CA PHE A 134 14.23 -19.41 4.99
C PHE A 134 14.76 -20.84 4.85
N SER A 135 15.95 -21.11 5.42
CA SER A 135 16.61 -22.41 5.32
C SER A 135 15.79 -23.56 5.92
N THR A 136 15.02 -23.27 6.98
CA THR A 136 14.14 -24.24 7.62
C THR A 136 12.97 -24.57 6.72
N LEU A 137 12.32 -23.54 6.14
CA LEU A 137 11.20 -23.71 5.22
C LEU A 137 11.60 -24.47 3.95
N GLU A 138 12.77 -24.17 3.39
CA GLU A 138 13.32 -24.89 2.23
C GLU A 138 13.57 -26.37 2.55
N SER A 139 14.17 -26.65 3.71
CA SER A 139 14.40 -28.02 4.18
C SER A 139 13.08 -28.77 4.41
N THR A 140 12.08 -28.10 5.00
CA THR A 140 10.74 -28.66 5.19
C THR A 140 10.12 -29.04 3.84
N LEU A 141 10.19 -28.17 2.84
CA LEU A 141 9.62 -28.44 1.52
C LEU A 141 10.41 -29.47 0.70
N ALA A 142 11.72 -29.61 0.93
CA ALA A 142 12.51 -30.67 0.33
C ALA A 142 12.09 -32.05 0.85
N ASN A 143 11.81 -32.17 2.14
CA ASN A 143 11.39 -33.43 2.78
C ASN A 143 9.88 -33.70 2.63
N ASN A 144 9.07 -32.66 2.65
CA ASN A 144 7.61 -32.72 2.50
C ASN A 144 7.12 -31.63 1.53
N PRO A 145 7.12 -31.90 0.21
CA PRO A 145 6.65 -30.93 -0.78
C PRO A 145 5.16 -30.55 -0.64
N ASN A 146 4.37 -31.33 0.11
CA ASN A 146 2.95 -31.11 0.39
C ASN A 146 2.70 -30.23 1.62
N ASP A 147 3.74 -29.74 2.30
CA ASP A 147 3.55 -28.78 3.38
C ASP A 147 3.09 -27.41 2.82
N LEU A 148 1.78 -27.22 2.80
CA LEU A 148 1.14 -26.03 2.21
C LEU A 148 1.43 -24.77 3.02
N MET A 149 1.51 -24.90 4.35
CA MET A 149 1.81 -23.76 5.23
C MET A 149 3.26 -23.32 5.05
N ALA A 150 4.22 -24.25 5.04
CA ALA A 150 5.62 -23.91 4.77
C ALA A 150 5.79 -23.25 3.39
N ARG A 151 5.03 -23.72 2.39
CA ARG A 151 5.01 -23.11 1.05
C ARG A 151 4.46 -21.69 1.06
N TYR A 152 3.39 -21.45 1.80
CA TYR A 152 2.79 -20.12 1.92
C TYR A 152 3.71 -19.16 2.66
N GLN A 153 4.28 -19.58 3.79
CA GLN A 153 5.25 -18.81 4.57
C GLN A 153 6.51 -18.47 3.76
N LEU A 154 7.06 -19.44 3.02
CA LEU A 154 8.20 -19.19 2.14
C LEU A 154 7.86 -18.19 1.04
N SER A 155 6.65 -18.27 0.48
CA SER A 155 6.21 -17.29 -0.52
C SER A 155 6.13 -15.88 0.06
N ALA A 156 5.63 -15.73 1.30
CA ALA A 156 5.52 -14.45 1.97
C ALA A 156 6.88 -13.82 2.23
N LEU A 157 7.84 -14.58 2.77
CA LEU A 157 9.21 -14.10 2.95
C LEU A 157 9.85 -13.68 1.62
N LYS A 158 9.65 -14.45 0.55
CA LYS A 158 10.16 -14.11 -0.79
C LYS A 158 9.53 -12.83 -1.35
N VAL A 159 8.27 -12.53 -1.06
CA VAL A 159 7.68 -11.23 -1.44
C VAL A 159 8.37 -10.09 -0.70
N LEU A 160 8.59 -10.24 0.60
CA LEU A 160 9.20 -9.18 1.43
C LEU A 160 10.67 -8.92 1.06
N GLU A 161 11.39 -9.92 0.57
CA GLU A 161 12.75 -9.78 0.00
C GLU A 161 12.76 -9.28 -1.46
N GLY A 162 11.59 -9.07 -2.08
CA GLY A 162 11.48 -8.63 -3.47
C GLY A 162 11.69 -9.73 -4.52
N GLU A 163 11.81 -11.00 -4.11
CA GLU A 163 11.91 -12.18 -4.97
C GLU A 163 10.52 -12.60 -5.54
N HIS A 164 9.82 -11.66 -6.17
CA HIS A 164 8.43 -11.82 -6.59
C HIS A 164 8.17 -13.02 -7.53
N GLU A 165 9.08 -13.31 -8.47
CA GLU A 165 8.92 -14.44 -9.39
C GLU A 165 8.91 -15.79 -8.65
N ALA A 166 9.83 -15.95 -7.70
CA ALA A 166 9.93 -17.15 -6.89
C ALA A 166 8.75 -17.26 -5.93
N ALA A 167 8.33 -16.16 -5.30
CA ALA A 167 7.11 -16.11 -4.48
C ALA A 167 5.86 -16.57 -5.27
N MET A 168 5.66 -16.03 -6.48
CA MET A 168 4.54 -16.43 -7.33
C MET A 168 4.60 -17.90 -7.75
N ALA A 169 5.79 -18.49 -7.91
CA ALA A 169 5.91 -19.92 -8.18
C ALA A 169 5.39 -20.76 -7.01
N HIS A 170 5.72 -20.38 -5.77
CA HIS A 170 5.20 -21.04 -4.57
C HIS A 170 3.68 -20.88 -4.43
N LEU A 171 3.14 -19.68 -4.65
CA LEU A 171 1.69 -19.42 -4.58
C LEU A 171 0.90 -20.15 -5.67
N LEU A 172 1.46 -20.25 -6.87
CA LEU A 172 0.84 -21.01 -7.96
C LEU A 172 0.81 -22.52 -7.63
N GLU A 173 1.90 -23.05 -7.08
CA GLU A 173 1.94 -24.45 -6.65
C GLU A 173 1.03 -24.72 -5.46
N LEU A 174 0.89 -23.75 -4.54
CA LEU A 174 -0.08 -23.80 -3.46
C LEU A 174 -1.51 -23.93 -4.01
N MET A 175 -1.87 -23.07 -4.98
CA MET A 175 -3.17 -23.12 -5.66
C MET A 175 -3.39 -24.45 -6.41
N ARG A 176 -2.35 -25.01 -7.03
CA ARG A 176 -2.41 -26.30 -7.74
C ARG A 176 -2.69 -27.46 -6.79
N ARG A 177 -2.13 -27.43 -5.58
CA ARG A 177 -2.28 -28.52 -4.58
C ARG A 177 -3.60 -28.43 -3.83
N ASP A 178 -3.95 -27.24 -3.37
CA ASP A 178 -5.22 -26.97 -2.69
C ASP A 178 -5.66 -25.54 -2.92
N ARG A 179 -6.68 -25.39 -3.76
CA ARG A 179 -7.27 -24.09 -4.09
C ARG A 179 -7.98 -23.43 -2.90
N LYS A 180 -8.44 -24.18 -1.90
CA LYS A 180 -9.20 -23.65 -0.76
C LYS A 180 -8.33 -23.40 0.48
N PHE A 181 -7.06 -23.78 0.43
CA PHE A 181 -6.12 -23.57 1.54
C PHE A 181 -6.14 -22.12 2.02
N GLU A 182 -6.29 -21.93 3.34
CA GLU A 182 -6.30 -20.61 4.01
C GLU A 182 -7.19 -19.57 3.32
N ASP A 183 -8.44 -19.94 3.02
CA ASP A 183 -9.41 -19.09 2.32
C ASP A 183 -8.86 -18.56 0.98
N ASP A 184 -8.37 -19.47 0.13
CA ASP A 184 -7.87 -19.18 -1.22
C ASP A 184 -6.57 -18.34 -1.22
N ALA A 185 -5.69 -18.61 -0.24
CA ALA A 185 -4.43 -17.90 -0.03
C ALA A 185 -3.52 -17.92 -1.27
N GLY A 186 -3.51 -19.02 -2.03
CA GLY A 186 -2.75 -19.13 -3.28
C GLY A 186 -3.15 -18.08 -4.31
N ARG A 187 -4.45 -18.01 -4.64
CA ARG A 187 -4.97 -17.03 -5.61
C ARG A 187 -4.88 -15.61 -5.06
N LYS A 188 -5.30 -15.37 -3.82
CA LYS A 188 -5.26 -14.04 -3.19
C LYS A 188 -3.83 -13.50 -3.11
N GLY A 189 -2.86 -14.36 -2.77
CA GLY A 189 -1.44 -14.03 -2.78
C GLY A 189 -0.94 -13.64 -4.17
N LEU A 190 -1.31 -14.39 -5.23
CA LEU A 190 -0.92 -14.01 -6.60
C LEU A 190 -1.45 -12.62 -6.99
N LEU A 191 -2.72 -12.31 -6.66
CA LEU A 191 -3.32 -11.00 -6.88
C LEU A 191 -2.58 -9.89 -6.10
N ALA A 192 -2.21 -10.17 -4.86
CA ALA A 192 -1.45 -9.25 -4.02
C ALA A 192 -0.06 -8.96 -4.63
N VAL A 193 0.67 -9.97 -5.09
CA VAL A 193 1.97 -9.77 -5.76
C VAL A 193 1.82 -8.97 -7.06
N TRP A 194 0.77 -9.22 -7.85
CA TRP A 194 0.54 -8.41 -9.05
C TRP A 194 0.28 -6.96 -8.72
N THR A 195 -0.44 -6.69 -7.64
CA THR A 195 -0.69 -5.32 -7.17
C THR A 195 0.62 -4.62 -6.81
N LEU A 196 1.52 -5.29 -6.07
CA LEU A 196 2.86 -4.78 -5.77
C LEU A 196 3.72 -4.50 -7.03
N LEU A 197 3.47 -5.24 -8.12
CA LEU A 197 4.15 -5.06 -9.40
C LEU A 197 3.42 -4.07 -10.34
N GLY A 198 2.45 -3.31 -9.84
CA GLY A 198 1.67 -2.34 -10.63
C GLY A 198 0.68 -2.99 -11.61
N ASN A 199 0.29 -4.24 -11.38
CA ASN A 199 -0.67 -5.03 -12.16
C ASN A 199 -0.34 -5.23 -13.65
N GLN A 200 0.91 -4.99 -14.04
CA GLN A 200 1.35 -4.98 -15.43
C GLN A 200 2.76 -5.56 -15.60
N GLY A 201 3.17 -5.74 -16.86
CA GLY A 201 4.50 -6.23 -17.21
C GLY A 201 4.57 -7.73 -17.56
N PRO A 202 5.70 -8.17 -18.14
CA PRO A 202 5.84 -9.50 -18.72
C PRO A 202 5.71 -10.62 -17.66
N LEU A 203 6.25 -10.38 -16.46
CA LEU A 203 6.19 -11.33 -15.36
C LEU A 203 4.75 -11.58 -14.89
N VAL A 204 3.99 -10.50 -14.63
CA VAL A 204 2.57 -10.56 -14.24
C VAL A 204 1.75 -11.27 -15.32
N ASN A 205 1.93 -10.90 -16.59
CA ASN A 205 1.20 -11.51 -17.71
C ASN A 205 1.46 -13.03 -17.82
N ARG A 206 2.72 -13.46 -17.65
CA ARG A 206 3.09 -14.87 -17.67
C ARG A 206 2.40 -15.66 -16.56
N TYR A 207 2.39 -15.13 -15.33
CA TYR A 207 1.76 -15.81 -14.19
C TYR A 207 0.23 -15.76 -14.23
N ARG A 208 -0.38 -14.72 -14.80
CA ARG A 208 -1.82 -14.71 -15.12
C ARG A 208 -2.19 -15.85 -16.06
N GLY A 209 -1.41 -16.06 -17.12
CA GLY A 209 -1.60 -17.19 -18.04
C GLY A 209 -1.51 -18.54 -17.33
N LYS A 210 -0.47 -18.75 -16.51
CA LYS A 210 -0.30 -19.97 -15.71
C LYS A 210 -1.44 -20.19 -14.71
N MET A 211 -1.91 -19.14 -14.05
CA MET A 211 -3.04 -19.22 -13.12
C MET A 211 -4.32 -19.58 -13.87
N SER A 212 -4.57 -18.97 -15.03
CA SER A 212 -5.73 -19.27 -15.87
C SER A 212 -5.76 -20.74 -16.31
N SER A 213 -4.62 -21.32 -16.71
CA SER A 213 -4.54 -22.74 -17.10
C SER A 213 -4.76 -23.73 -15.96
N LEU A 214 -4.76 -23.29 -14.70
CA LEU A 214 -5.10 -24.13 -13.55
C LEU A 214 -6.59 -24.07 -13.19
N LEU A 215 -7.32 -23.08 -13.73
CA LEU A 215 -8.75 -22.86 -13.44
C LEU A 215 -9.67 -23.48 -14.50
N TYR A 216 -9.15 -23.78 -15.68
CA TYR A 216 -9.85 -24.32 -16.85
C TYR A 216 -9.10 -25.54 -17.37
#